data_AF-A0A5R9J930-F1
#
_entry.id   AF-A0A5R9J930-F1
#
_cell.length_a   1.000
_cell.length_b   1.000
_cell.length_c   1.000
_cell.angle_alpha   90.00
_cell.angle_beta   90.00
_cell.angle_gamma   90.00
#
_symmetry.space_group_name_H-M   'P 1'
#
loop_
_entity.id
_entity.type
_entity.pdbx_description
1 polymer ?
#
loop_
_entity_poly.entity_id
_entity_poly.type
_entity_poly.pdbx_seq_one_letter_code
_entity_poly.pdbx_strand_id
1 'polypeptide(L)'
;MARVRCIMMQKDEGQLLDSWLKYYGYLFGFECLEVLDNGSRDPLTCFILAQFEAAGVRVHRQHVGNAAFEQKGAIVHGVINEWDRTLEYDFALPCDCDEFLALFTRGGLECSRDAIHAGLDALIECDQVLGIRTSLFNVPSQPDWFHPEMFPKGFLPSHTILDLDSGYHEPRSRLAAGMRDTDFTYLHFHNKPFETVQDHTRRKLHRRVDVDDRAALARYAGAGAHMTKDLLMSRLEYVHQFDRRITVRFEQFTDQIRALGSREGLLTGDATLPRRHQSRPGGPATIRLPPDDSRPARLIAFDGDAYLAGNPDVACTNRSGLPHYLFYGFYEGRALAGTELQ
;
A
#
# COMPACT_ATOMS: atom_id res chain seq x y z
N MET A 1 19.93 11.55 4.96
CA MET A 1 18.98 10.49 5.30
C MET A 1 17.96 11.07 6.25
N ALA A 2 16.82 11.41 5.67
CA ALA A 2 15.66 11.95 6.34
C ALA A 2 15.24 11.02 7.48
N ARG A 3 14.89 11.64 8.61
CA ARG A 3 14.38 10.99 9.80
C ARG A 3 12.86 10.91 9.67
N VAL A 4 12.36 9.72 9.37
CA VAL A 4 10.93 9.48 9.25
C VAL A 4 10.42 8.80 10.50
N ARG A 5 9.33 9.31 11.08
CA ARG A 5 8.57 8.59 12.11
C ARG A 5 7.28 8.06 11.51
N CYS A 6 7.02 6.77 11.73
CA CYS A 6 5.85 6.08 11.21
C CYS A 6 4.84 5.84 12.33
N ILE A 7 3.56 6.00 12.01
CA ILE A 7 2.48 5.67 12.94
C ILE A 7 1.36 4.91 12.23
N MET A 8 0.90 3.85 12.90
CA MET A 8 -0.15 2.98 12.42
C MET A 8 -1.12 2.69 13.56
N MET A 9 -2.43 2.67 13.26
CA MET A 9 -3.44 2.08 14.14
C MET A 9 -3.86 0.73 13.57
N GLN A 10 -3.84 -0.31 14.40
CA GLN A 10 -4.18 -1.67 13.98
C GLN A 10 -5.03 -2.38 15.03
N LYS A 11 -5.73 -3.44 14.60
CA LYS A 11 -6.39 -4.38 15.50
C LYS A 11 -6.41 -5.77 14.88
N ASP A 12 -5.86 -6.76 15.59
CA ASP A 12 -5.84 -8.16 15.17
C ASP A 12 -5.21 -8.37 13.77
N GLU A 13 -4.18 -7.59 13.41
CA GLU A 13 -3.52 -7.62 12.09
C GLU A 13 -2.28 -8.53 12.04
N GLY A 14 -2.22 -9.57 12.88
CA GLY A 14 -1.01 -10.39 13.10
C GLY A 14 -0.35 -10.94 11.84
N GLN A 15 -1.11 -11.17 10.76
CA GLN A 15 -0.58 -11.61 9.46
C GLN A 15 0.37 -10.58 8.83
N LEU A 16 -0.04 -9.31 8.78
CA LEU A 16 0.72 -8.25 8.13
C LEU A 16 1.60 -7.47 9.11
N LEU A 17 1.25 -7.45 10.39
CA LEU A 17 1.93 -6.66 11.41
C LEU A 17 3.44 -6.96 11.51
N ASP A 18 3.83 -8.24 11.54
CA ASP A 18 5.24 -8.64 11.58
C ASP A 18 6.01 -8.11 10.37
N SER A 19 5.41 -8.22 9.18
CA SER A 19 6.02 -7.77 7.93
C SER A 19 6.11 -6.25 7.86
N TRP A 20 5.06 -5.55 8.29
CA TRP A 20 5.04 -4.09 8.36
C TRP A 20 6.13 -3.59 9.30
N LEU A 21 6.23 -4.15 10.51
CA LEU A 21 7.24 -3.75 11.51
C LEU A 21 8.66 -4.00 11.00
N LYS A 22 8.92 -5.17 10.41
CA LYS A 22 10.21 -5.49 9.81
C LYS A 22 10.56 -4.57 8.65
N TYR A 23 9.61 -4.28 7.76
CA TYR A 23 9.83 -3.46 6.58
C TYR A 23 10.12 -2.00 6.96
N TYR A 24 9.25 -1.37 7.74
CA TYR A 24 9.46 0.01 8.17
C TYR A 24 10.62 0.13 9.17
N GLY A 25 10.90 -0.91 9.97
CA GLY A 25 12.09 -0.96 10.81
C GLY A 25 13.39 -1.04 10.01
N TYR A 26 13.40 -1.79 8.91
CA TYR A 26 14.51 -1.79 7.94
C TYR A 26 14.72 -0.42 7.30
N LEU A 27 13.64 0.27 6.94
CA LEU A 27 13.72 1.59 6.32
C LEU A 27 14.19 2.67 7.31
N PHE A 28 13.60 2.72 8.52
CA PHE A 28 13.67 3.89 9.39
C PHE A 28 14.20 3.63 10.81
N GLY A 29 14.38 2.37 11.21
CA GLY A 29 14.68 1.99 12.59
C GLY A 29 13.41 1.71 13.40
N PHE A 30 13.48 0.77 14.35
CA PHE A 30 12.32 0.38 15.17
C PHE A 30 11.90 1.49 16.15
N GLU A 31 12.84 2.30 16.61
CA GLU A 31 12.65 3.47 17.48
C GLU A 31 11.85 4.61 16.82
N CYS A 32 11.72 4.54 15.50
CA CYS A 32 10.94 5.47 14.68
C CYS A 32 9.51 4.99 14.44
N LEU A 33 9.12 3.80 14.92
CA LEU A 33 7.81 3.22 14.70
C LEU A 33 6.92 3.33 15.94
N GLU A 34 5.68 3.76 15.73
CA GLU A 34 4.65 3.78 16.75
C GLU A 34 3.40 3.03 16.30
N VAL A 35 2.90 2.15 17.17
CA VAL A 35 1.70 1.35 16.92
C VAL A 35 0.62 1.70 17.93
N LEU A 36 -0.52 2.17 17.45
CA LEU A 36 -1.75 2.31 18.23
C LEU A 36 -2.51 0.97 18.16
N ASP A 37 -2.39 0.14 19.19
CA ASP A 37 -3.13 -1.11 19.30
C ASP A 37 -4.57 -0.83 19.76
N ASN A 38 -5.54 -1.01 18.86
CA ASN A 38 -6.97 -0.75 19.11
C ASN A 38 -7.66 -1.92 19.86
N GLY A 39 -6.92 -2.54 20.77
CA GLY A 39 -7.36 -3.63 21.64
C GLY A 39 -7.38 -4.97 20.93
N SER A 40 -6.23 -5.37 20.40
CA SER A 40 -6.03 -6.70 19.82
C SER A 40 -6.22 -7.80 20.87
N ARG A 41 -6.80 -8.91 20.44
CA ARG A 41 -6.99 -10.15 21.21
C ARG A 41 -6.45 -11.37 20.47
N ASP A 42 -6.14 -11.22 19.19
CA ASP A 42 -5.44 -12.24 18.41
C ASP A 42 -4.08 -12.57 19.05
N PRO A 43 -3.82 -13.83 19.44
CA PRO A 43 -2.58 -14.20 20.13
C PRO A 43 -1.30 -13.88 19.33
N LEU A 44 -1.35 -14.04 18.00
CA LEU A 44 -0.21 -13.74 17.13
C LEU A 44 0.10 -12.24 17.15
N THR A 45 -0.92 -11.40 16.98
CA THR A 45 -0.82 -9.93 17.07
C THR A 45 -0.20 -9.50 18.40
N CYS A 46 -0.73 -10.01 19.52
CA CYS A 46 -0.21 -9.69 20.86
C CYS A 46 1.25 -10.11 21.04
N PHE A 47 1.63 -11.30 20.54
CA PHE A 47 3.00 -11.79 20.57
C PHE A 47 3.95 -10.88 19.77
N ILE A 48 3.57 -10.53 18.53
CA ILE A 48 4.37 -9.65 17.66
C ILE A 48 4.56 -8.28 18.32
N LEU A 49 3.49 -7.66 18.84
CA LEU A 49 3.58 -6.37 19.52
C LEU A 49 4.57 -6.42 20.69
N ALA A 50 4.50 -7.44 21.53
CA ALA A 50 5.42 -7.60 22.65
C ALA A 50 6.88 -7.79 22.19
N GLN A 51 7.10 -8.57 21.12
CA GLN A 51 8.42 -8.79 20.54
C GLN A 51 9.05 -7.48 20.04
N PHE A 52 8.31 -6.70 19.25
CA PHE A 52 8.85 -5.48 18.64
C PHE A 52 8.90 -4.30 19.62
N GLU A 53 8.04 -4.28 20.63
CA GLU A 53 8.16 -3.35 21.75
C GLU A 53 9.49 -3.54 22.49
N ALA A 54 9.91 -4.78 22.73
CA ALA A 54 11.23 -5.08 23.28
C ALA A 54 12.40 -4.70 22.33
N ALA A 55 12.12 -4.57 21.03
CA ALA A 55 13.09 -4.15 20.01
C ALA A 55 13.14 -2.62 19.79
N GLY A 56 12.28 -1.84 20.48
CA GLY A 56 12.30 -0.37 20.43
C GLY A 56 11.05 0.28 19.81
N VAL A 57 10.09 -0.50 19.30
CA VAL A 57 8.82 0.03 18.78
C VAL A 57 7.95 0.54 19.93
N ARG A 58 7.34 1.71 19.79
CA ARG A 58 6.43 2.23 20.82
C ARG A 58 5.01 1.73 20.59
N VAL A 59 4.45 0.97 21.53
CA VAL A 59 3.08 0.44 21.43
C VAL A 59 2.15 1.15 22.41
N HIS A 60 1.12 1.81 21.88
CA HIS A 60 0.09 2.53 22.62
C HIS A 60 -1.14 1.65 22.77
N ARG A 61 -1.61 1.42 24.00
CA ARG A 61 -2.74 0.52 24.31
C ARG A 61 -3.95 1.24 24.94
N GLN A 62 -3.93 2.57 24.97
CA GLN A 62 -4.98 3.38 25.58
C GLN A 62 -6.20 3.66 24.66
N HIS A 63 -6.06 3.48 23.34
CA HIS A 63 -7.08 3.86 22.35
C HIS A 63 -7.83 2.65 21.79
N VAL A 64 -8.77 2.09 22.57
CA VAL A 64 -9.42 0.80 22.27
C VAL A 64 -10.85 0.94 21.77
N GLY A 65 -11.24 0.08 20.82
CA GLY A 65 -12.62 -0.08 20.35
C GLY A 65 -13.05 0.89 19.26
N ASN A 66 -14.30 0.74 18.82
CA ASN A 66 -14.84 1.44 17.64
C ASN A 66 -14.84 2.96 17.79
N ALA A 67 -15.16 3.50 18.98
CA ALA A 67 -15.15 4.94 19.21
C ALA A 67 -13.75 5.55 19.02
N ALA A 68 -12.70 4.83 19.45
CA ALA A 68 -11.33 5.25 19.20
C ALA A 68 -10.95 5.11 17.72
N PHE A 69 -11.40 4.04 17.05
CA PHE A 69 -11.17 3.84 15.62
C PHE A 69 -11.84 4.94 14.76
N GLU A 70 -13.05 5.37 15.11
CA GLU A 70 -13.73 6.49 14.44
C GLU A 70 -12.96 7.81 14.60
N GLN A 71 -12.25 7.97 15.73
CA GLN A 71 -11.39 9.12 16.04
C GLN A 71 -9.92 8.92 15.66
N LYS A 72 -9.60 7.90 14.86
CA LYS A 72 -8.22 7.53 14.48
C LYS A 72 -7.40 8.72 14.00
N GLY A 73 -7.94 9.53 13.09
CA GLY A 73 -7.25 10.73 12.57
C GLY A 73 -6.86 11.72 13.67
N ALA A 74 -7.79 12.02 14.60
CA ALA A 74 -7.55 12.93 15.72
C ALA A 74 -6.53 12.38 16.73
N ILE A 75 -6.54 11.07 16.99
CA ILE A 75 -5.59 10.41 17.88
C ILE A 75 -4.18 10.47 17.29
N VAL A 76 -4.04 10.09 16.02
CA VAL A 76 -2.75 10.15 15.29
C VAL A 76 -2.24 11.58 15.20
N HIS A 77 -3.12 12.55 14.94
CA HIS A 77 -2.81 13.97 15.00
C HIS A 77 -2.25 14.38 16.37
N GLY A 78 -2.82 13.89 17.46
CA GLY A 78 -2.33 14.13 18.81
C GLY A 78 -0.90 13.61 19.03
N VAL A 79 -0.61 12.41 18.52
CA VAL A 79 0.73 11.81 18.61
C VAL A 79 1.76 12.58 17.78
N ILE A 80 1.44 12.96 16.55
CA ILE A 80 2.34 13.75 15.69
C ILE A 80 2.63 15.13 16.33
N ASN A 81 1.62 15.78 16.92
CA ASN A 81 1.85 17.02 17.67
C ASN A 81 2.74 16.86 18.90
N GLU A 82 2.74 15.68 19.52
CA GLU A 82 3.66 15.40 20.62
C GLU A 82 5.08 15.21 20.11
N TRP A 83 5.26 14.53 18.97
CA TRP A 83 6.56 14.43 18.30
C TRP A 83 7.10 15.82 17.96
N ASP A 84 6.28 16.70 17.40
CA ASP A 84 6.63 18.10 17.09
C ASP A 84 7.16 18.88 18.29
N ARG A 85 6.85 18.47 19.52
CA ARG A 85 7.32 19.14 20.74
C ARG A 85 8.53 18.48 21.38
N THR A 86 8.73 17.19 21.13
CA THR A 86 9.61 16.35 21.96
C THR A 86 10.71 15.64 21.19
N LEU A 87 10.59 15.54 19.87
CA LEU A 87 11.49 14.75 19.02
C LEU A 87 11.99 15.59 17.87
N GLU A 88 13.18 15.24 17.39
CA GLU A 88 13.67 15.74 16.12
C GLU A 88 13.44 14.69 15.02
N TYR A 89 12.76 15.11 13.96
CA TYR A 89 12.47 14.29 12.80
C TYR A 89 12.13 15.20 11.61
N ASP A 90 12.12 14.65 10.40
CA ASP A 90 11.89 15.43 9.18
C ASP A 90 10.49 15.14 8.62
N PHE A 91 10.00 13.90 8.73
CA PHE A 91 8.66 13.52 8.23
C PHE A 91 7.86 12.64 9.19
N ALA A 92 6.56 12.92 9.33
CA ALA A 92 5.57 12.05 9.95
C ALA A 92 4.81 11.29 8.86
N LEU A 93 4.89 9.96 8.89
CA LEU A 93 4.27 9.05 7.93
C LEU A 93 3.16 8.22 8.60
N PRO A 94 1.90 8.68 8.59
CA PRO A 94 0.77 7.85 8.94
C PRO A 94 0.49 6.83 7.82
N CYS A 95 0.32 5.56 8.18
CA CYS A 95 0.01 4.49 7.22
C CYS A 95 -0.79 3.35 7.86
N ASP A 96 -1.42 2.54 7.02
CA ASP A 96 -2.16 1.35 7.42
C ASP A 96 -1.27 0.09 7.42
N CYS A 97 -1.70 -0.95 8.14
CA CYS A 97 -0.92 -2.20 8.30
C CYS A 97 -0.70 -2.96 7.00
N ASP A 98 -1.55 -2.71 6.00
CA ASP A 98 -1.49 -3.30 4.66
C ASP A 98 -0.81 -2.41 3.62
N GLU A 99 -0.22 -1.28 4.02
CA GLU A 99 0.43 -0.31 3.13
C GLU A 99 1.96 -0.34 3.28
N PHE A 100 2.67 -0.75 2.22
CA PHE A 100 4.14 -0.80 2.19
C PHE A 100 4.69 0.24 1.21
N LEU A 101 5.48 1.19 1.70
CA LEU A 101 6.02 2.30 0.91
C LEU A 101 6.95 1.81 -0.21
N ALA A 102 6.74 2.26 -1.44
CA ALA A 102 7.61 2.05 -2.58
C ALA A 102 7.78 3.36 -3.37
N LEU A 103 8.71 3.39 -4.31
CA LEU A 103 9.04 4.58 -5.09
C LEU A 103 9.07 4.26 -6.58
N PHE A 104 8.37 5.06 -7.38
CA PHE A 104 8.60 5.09 -8.82
C PHE A 104 9.87 5.86 -9.13
N THR A 105 10.77 5.23 -9.88
CA THR A 105 11.99 5.86 -10.39
C THR A 105 11.96 5.83 -11.92
N ARG A 106 12.93 6.50 -12.55
CA ARG A 106 13.12 6.40 -14.00
C ARG A 106 13.38 4.96 -14.46
N GLY A 107 14.00 4.13 -13.61
CA GLY A 107 14.28 2.71 -13.89
C GLY A 107 13.12 1.76 -13.64
N GLY A 108 12.05 2.19 -12.95
CA GLY A 108 10.90 1.35 -12.63
C GLY A 108 10.37 1.57 -11.23
N LEU A 109 10.23 0.48 -10.47
CA LEU A 109 9.78 0.46 -9.07
C LEU A 109 10.94 0.06 -8.15
N GLU A 110 11.05 0.74 -7.01
CA GLU A 110 12.09 0.52 -6.01
C GLU A 110 11.49 0.47 -4.60
N CYS A 111 12.09 -0.35 -3.72
CA CYS A 111 11.74 -0.47 -2.31
C CYS A 111 12.97 -0.60 -1.39
N SER A 112 14.16 -0.41 -1.96
CA SER A 112 15.41 -0.43 -1.18
C SER A 112 15.48 0.78 -0.26
N ARG A 113 16.12 0.62 0.91
CA ARG A 113 16.34 1.72 1.86
C ARG A 113 16.99 2.92 1.19
N ASP A 114 18.01 2.70 0.37
CA ASP A 114 18.75 3.77 -0.29
C ASP A 114 17.87 4.56 -1.26
N ALA A 115 17.04 3.89 -2.07
CA ALA A 115 16.12 4.56 -2.99
C ALA A 115 15.03 5.34 -2.24
N ILE A 116 14.42 4.75 -1.21
CA ILE A 116 13.40 5.40 -0.39
C ILE A 116 13.98 6.65 0.30
N HIS A 117 15.15 6.54 0.91
CA HIS A 117 15.80 7.68 1.56
C HIS A 117 16.25 8.76 0.57
N ALA A 118 16.72 8.40 -0.62
CA ALA A 118 17.04 9.38 -1.65
C ALA A 118 15.79 10.18 -2.08
N GLY A 119 14.63 9.50 -2.21
CA GLY A 119 13.35 10.17 -2.49
C GLY A 119 12.90 11.11 -1.37
N LEU A 120 13.10 10.71 -0.10
CA LEU A 120 12.76 11.54 1.07
C LEU A 120 13.72 12.71 1.26
N ASP A 121 15.03 12.49 1.08
CA ASP A 121 16.07 13.52 1.20
C ASP A 121 15.82 14.68 0.22
N ALA A 122 15.27 14.40 -0.96
CA ALA A 122 14.89 15.40 -1.95
C ALA A 122 13.69 16.29 -1.54
N LEU A 123 13.01 15.96 -0.45
CA LEU A 123 11.79 16.62 0.01
C LEU A 123 11.97 17.41 1.33
N ILE A 124 13.16 17.36 1.96
CA ILE A 124 13.41 17.92 3.30
C ILE A 124 13.03 19.42 3.41
N GLU A 125 13.26 20.19 2.35
CA GLU A 125 12.97 21.63 2.31
C GLU A 125 11.49 21.95 2.03
N CYS A 126 10.61 20.95 1.96
CA CYS A 126 9.19 21.15 1.68
C CYS A 126 8.40 21.38 2.97
N ASP A 127 7.51 22.37 2.96
CA ASP A 127 6.60 22.73 4.06
C ASP A 127 5.12 22.37 3.75
N GLN A 128 4.86 21.94 2.52
CA GLN A 128 3.56 21.43 2.06
C GLN A 128 3.39 19.97 2.47
N VAL A 129 2.12 19.54 2.50
CA VAL A 129 1.77 18.13 2.59
C VAL A 129 2.38 17.39 1.39
N LEU A 130 2.95 16.22 1.63
CA LEU A 130 3.59 15.39 0.61
C LEU A 130 2.64 14.24 0.24
N GLY A 131 2.16 14.24 -1.00
CA GLY A 131 1.14 13.33 -1.47
C GLY A 131 1.69 12.02 -2.02
N ILE A 132 1.09 10.91 -1.57
CA ILE A 132 1.23 9.58 -2.16
C ILE A 132 -0.07 9.33 -2.92
N ARG A 133 -0.12 9.70 -4.21
CA ARG A 133 -1.38 9.74 -4.97
C ARG A 133 -1.88 8.37 -5.42
N THR A 134 -0.95 7.44 -5.51
CA THR A 134 -1.15 6.16 -6.19
C THR A 134 -0.90 5.01 -5.24
N SER A 135 -1.63 3.93 -5.45
CA SER A 135 -1.38 2.64 -4.83
C SER A 135 -1.38 1.53 -5.88
N LEU A 136 -0.55 0.53 -5.61
CA LEU A 136 -0.42 -0.71 -6.36
C LEU A 136 -1.07 -1.80 -5.51
N PHE A 137 -2.30 -2.15 -5.83
CA PHE A 137 -3.11 -3.10 -5.07
C PHE A 137 -2.72 -4.53 -5.45
N ASN A 138 -2.51 -5.38 -4.44
CA ASN A 138 -2.07 -6.76 -4.66
C ASN A 138 -3.09 -7.60 -5.44
N VAL A 139 -2.60 -8.55 -6.24
CA VAL A 139 -3.41 -9.63 -6.83
C VAL A 139 -3.30 -10.86 -5.92
N PRO A 140 -4.36 -11.28 -5.20
CA PRO A 140 -4.25 -12.27 -4.12
C PRO A 140 -3.63 -13.62 -4.52
N SER A 141 -3.90 -14.08 -5.74
CA SER A 141 -3.40 -15.36 -6.26
C SER A 141 -2.06 -15.26 -6.97
N GLN A 142 -1.51 -14.05 -7.10
CA GLN A 142 -0.31 -13.78 -7.90
C GLN A 142 0.62 -12.85 -7.12
N PRO A 143 1.48 -13.43 -6.26
CA PRO A 143 2.55 -12.68 -5.60
C PRO A 143 3.37 -11.89 -6.63
N ASP A 144 3.92 -10.76 -6.21
CA ASP A 144 4.62 -9.78 -7.07
C ASP A 144 3.73 -9.01 -8.05
N TRP A 145 2.47 -9.38 -8.27
CA TRP A 145 1.60 -8.67 -9.22
C TRP A 145 0.66 -7.70 -8.53
N PHE A 146 0.61 -6.49 -9.08
CA PHE A 146 -0.21 -5.41 -8.55
C PHE A 146 -1.00 -4.73 -9.66
N HIS A 147 -2.23 -4.30 -9.38
CA HIS A 147 -2.99 -3.42 -10.28
C HIS A 147 -2.94 -1.98 -9.76
N PRO A 148 -2.78 -0.98 -10.64
CA PRO A 148 -2.68 0.42 -10.25
C PRO A 148 -4.06 1.02 -9.97
N GLU A 149 -4.19 1.76 -8.87
CA GLU A 149 -5.39 2.55 -8.55
C GLU A 149 -5.02 3.90 -7.91
N MET A 150 -5.80 4.95 -8.24
CA MET A 150 -5.66 6.26 -7.61
C MET A 150 -6.23 6.16 -6.19
N PHE A 151 -5.36 6.21 -5.20
CA PHE A 151 -5.71 6.05 -3.79
C PHE A 151 -4.89 7.05 -2.97
N PRO A 152 -5.31 8.32 -2.95
CA PRO A 152 -4.50 9.40 -2.38
C PRO A 152 -4.35 9.20 -0.88
N LYS A 153 -3.11 9.30 -0.42
CA LYS A 153 -2.67 9.41 0.96
C LYS A 153 -1.69 10.59 1.06
N GLY A 154 -1.29 10.95 2.27
CA GLY A 154 -0.24 11.93 2.44
C GLY A 154 0.56 11.74 3.72
N PHE A 155 1.75 12.32 3.70
CA PHE A 155 2.64 12.45 4.85
C PHE A 155 3.08 13.90 5.00
N LEU A 156 3.60 14.23 6.17
CA LEU A 156 3.74 15.61 6.63
C LEU A 156 5.20 15.91 6.99
N PRO A 157 5.77 17.04 6.56
CA PRO A 157 7.00 17.56 7.15
C PRO A 157 6.78 17.84 8.65
N SER A 158 7.83 17.71 9.46
CA SER A 158 7.75 17.97 10.90
C SER A 158 7.25 19.38 11.21
N HIS A 159 6.54 19.53 12.34
CA HIS A 159 5.98 20.81 12.81
C HIS A 159 4.88 21.42 11.92
N THR A 160 4.42 20.71 10.88
CA THR A 160 3.43 21.25 9.93
C THR A 160 2.00 20.80 10.18
N ILE A 161 1.74 19.72 10.92
CA ILE A 161 0.39 19.13 10.96
C ILE A 161 -0.68 20.12 11.44
N LEU A 162 -1.78 20.23 10.69
CA LEU A 162 -2.98 21.00 11.07
C LEU A 162 -4.17 20.09 11.32
N ASP A 163 -4.37 19.09 10.48
CA ASP A 163 -5.51 18.18 10.51
C ASP A 163 -5.19 16.88 9.78
N LEU A 164 -5.90 15.81 10.15
CA LEU A 164 -5.72 14.48 9.58
C LEU A 164 -7.03 13.68 9.66
N ASP A 165 -7.54 13.23 8.52
CA ASP A 165 -8.71 12.36 8.44
C ASP A 165 -8.36 10.91 8.84
N SER A 166 -9.38 10.10 9.17
CA SER A 166 -9.18 8.72 9.65
C SER A 166 -8.58 7.77 8.61
N GLY A 167 -8.66 8.09 7.32
CA GLY A 167 -8.03 7.34 6.23
C GLY A 167 -6.67 7.91 5.80
N TYR A 168 -6.26 9.05 6.35
CA TYR A 168 -5.04 9.78 5.98
C TYR A 168 -5.01 10.23 4.50
N HIS A 169 -6.18 10.44 3.90
CA HIS A 169 -6.34 10.80 2.50
C HIS A 169 -6.01 12.26 2.22
N GLU A 170 -6.35 13.15 3.16
CA GLU A 170 -6.26 14.60 2.98
C GLU A 170 -5.66 15.28 4.23
N PRO A 171 -4.40 14.96 4.59
CA PRO A 171 -3.71 15.72 5.63
C PRO A 171 -3.63 17.19 5.26
N ARG A 172 -3.59 18.06 6.27
CA ARG A 172 -3.43 19.51 6.07
C ARG A 172 -2.21 20.03 6.82
N SER A 173 -1.49 20.95 6.19
CA SER A 173 -0.36 21.69 6.78
C SER A 173 -0.82 23.06 7.28
N ARG A 174 -0.29 23.49 8.42
CA ARG A 174 -0.48 24.82 9.02
C ARG A 174 0.46 25.87 8.41
N LEU A 175 1.54 25.44 7.76
CA LEU A 175 2.57 26.32 7.20
C LEU A 175 2.30 26.65 5.73
N ALA A 176 1.85 25.68 4.95
CA ALA A 176 1.59 25.86 3.53
C ALA A 176 0.32 25.12 3.08
N ALA A 177 -0.47 25.78 2.25
CA ALA A 177 -1.67 25.19 1.67
C ALA A 177 -1.33 24.25 0.49
N GLY A 178 -2.23 23.30 0.22
CA GLY A 178 -2.11 22.36 -0.88
C GLY A 178 -1.23 21.14 -0.56
N MET A 179 -1.08 20.30 -1.57
CA MET A 179 -0.30 19.06 -1.49
C MET A 179 0.63 18.98 -2.69
N ARG A 180 1.91 18.71 -2.43
CA ARG A 180 2.92 18.42 -3.44
C ARG A 180 2.91 16.92 -3.71
N ASP A 181 2.59 16.54 -4.94
CA ASP A 181 2.69 15.14 -5.35
C ASP A 181 4.14 14.66 -5.31
N THR A 182 4.32 13.41 -4.90
CA THR A 182 5.61 12.72 -4.89
C THR A 182 5.56 11.50 -5.82
N ASP A 183 6.73 10.92 -6.11
CA ASP A 183 6.83 9.66 -6.84
C ASP A 183 6.63 8.43 -5.94
N PHE A 184 6.33 8.62 -4.65
CA PHE A 184 6.02 7.53 -3.74
C PHE A 184 4.66 6.90 -4.07
N THR A 185 4.57 5.60 -3.81
CA THR A 185 3.36 4.79 -3.97
C THR A 185 3.29 3.80 -2.82
N TYR A 186 2.11 3.26 -2.52
CA TYR A 186 2.00 2.07 -1.67
C TYR A 186 1.88 0.80 -2.49
N LEU A 187 2.51 -0.27 -2.03
CA LEU A 187 2.03 -1.63 -2.29
C LEU A 187 0.94 -1.92 -1.27
N HIS A 188 -0.30 -2.01 -1.72
CA HIS A 188 -1.46 -2.10 -0.87
C HIS A 188 -2.02 -3.52 -0.85
N PHE A 189 -1.84 -4.23 0.26
CA PHE A 189 -2.28 -5.61 0.46
C PHE A 189 -3.73 -5.70 0.95
N HIS A 190 -4.59 -4.94 0.27
CA HIS A 190 -6.01 -4.86 0.57
C HIS A 190 -6.80 -6.13 0.17
N ASN A 191 -6.42 -6.75 -0.94
CA ASN A 191 -7.15 -7.89 -1.50
C ASN A 191 -6.71 -9.17 -0.80
N LYS A 192 -7.67 -9.86 -0.17
CA LYS A 192 -7.42 -11.10 0.59
C LYS A 192 -7.80 -12.33 -0.22
N PRO A 193 -7.30 -13.54 0.10
CA PRO A 193 -7.79 -14.77 -0.51
C PRO A 193 -9.32 -14.88 -0.42
N PHE A 194 -9.96 -15.47 -1.42
CA PHE A 194 -11.42 -15.50 -1.56
C PHE A 194 -12.12 -16.03 -0.30
N GLU A 195 -11.60 -17.11 0.29
CA GLU A 195 -12.11 -17.72 1.51
C GLU A 195 -12.04 -16.75 2.70
N THR A 196 -10.93 -16.03 2.83
CA THR A 196 -10.76 -15.02 3.88
C THR A 196 -11.75 -13.87 3.72
N VAL A 197 -12.01 -13.44 2.49
CA VAL A 197 -13.03 -12.43 2.19
C VAL A 197 -14.42 -12.94 2.59
N GLN A 198 -14.79 -14.16 2.17
CA GLN A 198 -16.08 -14.79 2.54
C GLN A 198 -16.28 -14.83 4.05
N ASP A 199 -15.31 -15.37 4.78
CA ASP A 199 -15.39 -15.55 6.23
C ASP A 199 -15.49 -14.22 6.96
N HIS A 200 -14.69 -13.23 6.55
CA HIS A 200 -14.71 -11.90 7.14
C HIS A 200 -16.03 -11.19 6.92
N THR A 201 -16.55 -11.24 5.70
CA THR A 201 -17.83 -10.63 5.35
C THR A 201 -18.98 -11.31 6.08
N ARG A 202 -19.01 -12.65 6.16
CA ARG A 202 -19.97 -13.40 6.98
C ARG A 202 -19.95 -12.96 8.44
N ARG A 203 -18.78 -12.88 9.07
CA ARG A 203 -18.65 -12.41 10.47
C ARG A 203 -19.15 -10.98 10.67
N LYS A 204 -18.95 -10.08 9.70
CA LYS A 204 -19.44 -8.69 9.81
C LYS A 204 -20.95 -8.58 9.61
N LEU A 205 -21.53 -9.37 8.72
CA LEU A 205 -22.92 -9.25 8.31
C LEU A 205 -23.89 -10.16 9.06
N HIS A 206 -23.44 -11.25 9.71
CA HIS A 206 -24.33 -12.25 10.33
C HIS A 206 -25.35 -11.69 11.35
N ARG A 207 -25.06 -10.54 11.98
CA ARG A 207 -26.00 -9.88 12.92
C ARG A 207 -26.94 -8.88 12.25
N ARG A 208 -26.78 -8.65 10.96
CA ARG A 208 -27.42 -7.56 10.21
C ARG A 208 -28.34 -8.06 9.09
N VAL A 209 -27.99 -9.19 8.49
CA VAL A 209 -28.73 -9.84 7.40
C VAL A 209 -28.45 -11.34 7.48
N ASP A 210 -29.42 -12.15 7.06
CA ASP A 210 -29.20 -13.58 6.87
C ASP A 210 -28.16 -13.77 5.76
N VAL A 211 -26.98 -14.29 6.15
CA VAL A 211 -25.82 -14.45 5.26
C VAL A 211 -25.91 -15.67 4.36
N ASP A 212 -26.88 -16.55 4.56
CA ASP A 212 -27.12 -17.73 3.74
C ASP A 212 -28.32 -17.54 2.79
N ASP A 213 -29.14 -16.49 2.98
CA ASP A 213 -30.20 -16.07 2.05
C ASP A 213 -29.65 -15.07 1.00
N ARG A 214 -29.38 -15.58 -0.22
CA ARG A 214 -28.91 -14.75 -1.35
C ARG A 214 -29.90 -13.65 -1.73
N ALA A 215 -31.21 -13.86 -1.61
CA ALA A 215 -32.22 -12.85 -1.95
C ALA A 215 -32.32 -11.76 -0.88
N ALA A 216 -32.09 -12.10 0.39
CA ALA A 216 -31.94 -11.11 1.46
C ALA A 216 -30.67 -10.27 1.26
N LEU A 217 -29.52 -10.91 0.98
CA LEU A 217 -28.25 -10.23 0.70
C LEU A 217 -28.34 -9.25 -0.47
N ALA A 218 -28.96 -9.66 -1.58
CA ALA A 218 -29.11 -8.82 -2.77
C ALA A 218 -29.97 -7.56 -2.55
N ARG A 219 -30.88 -7.60 -1.58
CA ARG A 219 -31.79 -6.47 -1.23
C ARG A 219 -31.31 -5.66 -0.03
N TYR A 220 -30.24 -6.09 0.65
CA TYR A 220 -29.77 -5.45 1.86
C TYR A 220 -29.13 -4.09 1.56
N ALA A 221 -29.67 -3.02 2.15
CA ALA A 221 -29.20 -1.65 1.98
C ALA A 221 -28.68 -1.01 3.28
N GLY A 222 -28.51 -1.81 4.34
CA GLY A 222 -28.04 -1.32 5.65
C GLY A 222 -26.52 -1.10 5.72
N ALA A 223 -26.04 -0.73 6.90
CA ALA A 223 -24.60 -0.54 7.12
C ALA A 223 -23.81 -1.83 6.84
N GLY A 224 -22.83 -1.74 5.93
CA GLY A 224 -22.09 -2.88 5.39
C GLY A 224 -22.64 -3.44 4.07
N ALA A 225 -23.66 -2.82 3.47
CA ALA A 225 -24.25 -3.27 2.21
C ALA A 225 -23.24 -3.44 1.06
N HIS A 226 -22.20 -2.60 0.99
CA HIS A 226 -21.14 -2.73 -0.03
C HIS A 226 -20.39 -4.09 0.04
N MET A 227 -20.46 -4.80 1.16
CA MET A 227 -19.80 -6.09 1.36
C MET A 227 -20.68 -7.27 0.90
N THR A 228 -21.99 -7.11 0.69
CA THR A 228 -22.86 -8.23 0.30
C THR A 228 -22.46 -8.83 -1.03
N LYS A 229 -21.90 -8.01 -1.93
CA LYS A 229 -21.33 -8.44 -3.21
C LYS A 229 -20.32 -9.58 -3.02
N ASP A 230 -19.56 -9.57 -1.92
CA ASP A 230 -18.53 -10.57 -1.69
C ASP A 230 -19.18 -11.95 -1.52
N LEU A 231 -20.25 -12.06 -0.73
CA LEU A 231 -20.99 -13.32 -0.50
C LEU A 231 -21.79 -13.77 -1.73
N LEU A 232 -22.17 -12.82 -2.60
CA LEU A 232 -22.90 -13.11 -3.83
C LEU A 232 -21.97 -13.57 -4.96
N MET A 233 -20.71 -13.17 -4.93
CA MET A 233 -19.71 -13.48 -5.94
C MET A 233 -19.18 -14.92 -5.81
N SER A 234 -19.04 -15.61 -6.94
CA SER A 234 -18.34 -16.89 -7.01
C SER A 234 -16.82 -16.71 -6.96
N ARG A 235 -16.08 -17.77 -6.61
CA ARG A 235 -14.62 -17.76 -6.67
C ARG A 235 -14.10 -17.37 -8.05
N LEU A 236 -14.74 -17.88 -9.11
CA LEU A 236 -14.33 -17.61 -10.48
C LEU A 236 -14.46 -16.12 -10.81
N GLU A 237 -15.60 -15.52 -10.47
CA GLU A 237 -15.82 -14.07 -10.64
C GLU A 237 -14.82 -13.24 -9.82
N TYR A 238 -14.52 -13.66 -8.59
CA TYR A 238 -13.53 -13.00 -7.74
C TYR A 238 -12.13 -13.01 -8.34
N VAL A 239 -11.70 -14.12 -8.96
CA VAL A 239 -10.39 -14.19 -9.60
C VAL A 239 -10.38 -13.40 -10.91
N HIS A 240 -11.43 -13.55 -11.73
CA HIS A 240 -11.50 -12.93 -13.07
C HIS A 240 -11.59 -11.40 -13.03
N GLN A 241 -12.00 -10.79 -11.91
CA GLN A 241 -12.02 -9.34 -11.80
C GLN A 241 -10.61 -8.72 -11.92
N PHE A 242 -9.55 -9.48 -11.61
CA PHE A 242 -8.16 -9.02 -11.72
C PHE A 242 -7.59 -9.20 -13.13
N ASP A 243 -8.09 -10.18 -13.89
CA ASP A 243 -7.61 -10.48 -15.25
C ASP A 243 -7.93 -9.37 -16.26
N ARG A 244 -8.94 -8.54 -15.96
CA ARG A 244 -9.39 -7.42 -16.81
C ARG A 244 -8.63 -6.12 -16.55
N ARG A 245 -7.67 -6.12 -15.63
CA ARG A 245 -6.90 -4.93 -15.26
C ARG A 245 -5.48 -5.01 -15.81
N ILE A 246 -4.91 -3.86 -16.13
CA ILE A 246 -3.46 -3.74 -16.29
C ILE A 246 -2.80 -4.08 -14.95
N THR A 247 -1.74 -4.88 -14.97
CA THR A 247 -0.97 -5.20 -13.76
C THR A 247 0.52 -5.00 -14.00
N VAL A 248 1.25 -4.62 -12.97
CA VAL A 248 2.70 -4.49 -12.95
C VAL A 248 3.31 -5.52 -12.00
N ARG A 249 4.43 -6.12 -12.39
CA ARG A 249 5.18 -7.06 -11.58
C ARG A 249 6.29 -6.32 -10.80
N PHE A 250 6.42 -6.63 -9.52
CA PHE A 250 7.45 -6.08 -8.65
C PHE A 250 7.99 -7.15 -7.67
N GLU A 251 9.00 -7.89 -8.12
CA GLU A 251 9.56 -9.03 -7.37
C GLU A 251 10.47 -8.61 -6.21
N GLN A 252 11.15 -7.46 -6.37
CA GLN A 252 12.14 -6.98 -5.41
C GLN A 252 11.53 -6.78 -4.02
N PHE A 253 10.27 -6.34 -3.94
CA PHE A 253 9.58 -6.20 -2.66
C PHE A 253 9.45 -7.53 -1.93
N THR A 254 8.98 -8.57 -2.61
CA THR A 254 8.86 -9.88 -1.97
C THR A 254 10.21 -10.45 -1.59
N ASP A 255 11.24 -10.24 -2.41
CA ASP A 255 12.61 -10.65 -2.07
C ASP A 255 13.12 -9.93 -0.82
N GLN A 256 12.85 -8.62 -0.71
CA GLN A 256 13.15 -7.80 0.48
C GLN A 256 12.40 -8.33 1.72
N ILE A 257 11.09 -8.58 1.62
CA ILE A 257 10.28 -9.10 2.74
C ILE A 257 10.81 -10.47 3.22
N ARG A 258 11.19 -11.34 2.29
CA ARG A 258 11.82 -12.64 2.61
C ARG A 258 13.18 -12.46 3.28
N ALA A 259 14.01 -11.55 2.78
CA ALA A 259 15.32 -11.25 3.36
C ALA A 259 15.22 -10.69 4.78
N LEU A 260 14.16 -9.95 5.08
CA LEU A 260 13.83 -9.48 6.43
C LEU A 260 13.27 -10.58 7.34
N GLY A 261 13.13 -11.82 6.83
CA GLY A 261 12.66 -12.97 7.58
C GLY A 261 11.15 -13.00 7.80
N SER A 262 10.37 -12.28 6.99
CA SER A 262 8.93 -12.50 6.92
C SER A 262 8.62 -13.62 5.93
N ARG A 263 7.64 -14.46 6.27
CA ARG A 263 7.17 -15.60 5.47
C ARG A 263 5.67 -15.53 5.22
N GLU A 264 5.07 -14.36 5.36
CA GLU A 264 3.63 -14.19 5.16
C GLU A 264 3.27 -14.59 3.73
N GLY A 265 2.40 -15.59 3.59
CA GLY A 265 2.05 -16.18 2.30
C GLY A 265 1.37 -15.18 1.39
N LEU A 266 0.61 -14.23 1.95
CA LEU A 266 -0.01 -13.13 1.20
C LEU A 266 1.02 -12.23 0.50
N LEU A 267 2.15 -11.94 1.17
CA LEU A 267 3.21 -11.07 0.63
C LEU A 267 4.20 -11.85 -0.23
N THR A 268 4.49 -13.08 0.18
CA THR A 268 5.65 -13.83 -0.31
C THR A 268 5.31 -14.99 -1.23
N GLY A 269 4.03 -15.34 -1.36
CA GLY A 269 3.59 -16.54 -2.04
C GLY A 269 3.98 -17.82 -1.32
N ASP A 270 3.81 -18.95 -1.99
CA ASP A 270 4.27 -20.24 -1.48
C ASP A 270 5.80 -20.30 -1.49
N ALA A 271 6.40 -20.30 -0.29
CA ALA A 271 7.85 -20.38 -0.10
C ALA A 271 8.47 -21.71 -0.55
N THR A 272 7.66 -22.75 -0.79
CA THR A 272 8.12 -24.06 -1.26
C THR A 272 8.26 -24.13 -2.78
N LEU A 273 7.66 -23.19 -3.51
CA LEU A 273 7.75 -23.14 -4.97
C LEU A 273 9.03 -22.41 -5.41
N PRO A 274 9.82 -22.98 -6.34
CA PRO A 274 11.00 -22.31 -6.87
C PRO A 274 10.60 -21.04 -7.63
N ARG A 275 11.15 -19.88 -7.23
CA ARG A 275 10.98 -18.63 -7.97
C ARG A 275 11.83 -18.67 -9.24
N ARG A 276 11.17 -18.47 -10.38
CA ARG A 276 11.88 -18.08 -11.61
C ARG A 276 12.19 -16.59 -11.49
N HIS A 277 13.32 -16.24 -10.87
CA HIS A 277 13.86 -14.88 -10.97
C HIS A 277 14.11 -14.59 -12.44
N GLN A 278 13.26 -13.75 -13.02
CA GLN A 278 13.41 -13.29 -14.39
C GLN A 278 13.84 -11.83 -14.44
N SER A 279 13.61 -11.06 -13.37
CA SER A 279 14.06 -9.66 -13.29
C SER A 279 15.45 -9.53 -12.67
N ARG A 280 16.25 -8.61 -13.23
CA ARG A 280 17.48 -8.11 -12.60
C ARG A 280 17.13 -6.85 -11.79
N PRO A 281 17.77 -6.61 -10.62
CA PRO A 281 17.70 -5.32 -9.95
C PRO A 281 18.04 -4.18 -10.92
N GLY A 282 17.21 -3.13 -10.96
CA GLY A 282 17.33 -2.03 -11.93
C GLY A 282 16.95 -2.37 -13.38
N GLY A 283 16.38 -3.54 -13.63
CA GLY A 283 15.83 -3.91 -14.94
C GLY A 283 14.43 -3.32 -15.20
N PRO A 284 13.97 -3.32 -16.47
CA PRO A 284 12.68 -2.76 -16.84
C PRO A 284 11.53 -3.45 -16.11
N ALA A 285 10.56 -2.66 -15.62
CA ALA A 285 9.35 -3.18 -15.00
C ALA A 285 8.58 -4.07 -16.00
N THR A 286 8.05 -5.20 -15.53
CA THR A 286 7.19 -6.04 -16.38
C THR A 286 5.74 -5.65 -16.18
N ILE A 287 5.05 -5.31 -17.27
CA ILE A 287 3.62 -5.00 -17.31
C ILE A 287 2.89 -6.17 -17.96
N ARG A 288 1.73 -6.53 -17.43
CA ARG A 288 0.77 -7.39 -18.09
C ARG A 288 -0.43 -6.57 -18.54
N LEU A 289 -0.66 -6.57 -19.84
CA LEU A 289 -1.87 -6.04 -20.44
C LEU A 289 -2.99 -7.08 -20.32
N PRO A 290 -4.21 -6.67 -19.97
CA PRO A 290 -5.34 -7.58 -19.96
C PRO A 290 -5.66 -8.07 -21.38
N PRO A 291 -6.31 -9.22 -21.53
CA PRO A 291 -6.79 -9.68 -22.82
C PRO A 291 -7.88 -8.74 -23.36
N ASP A 292 -7.99 -8.66 -24.69
CA ASP A 292 -9.10 -8.02 -25.40
C ASP A 292 -9.78 -9.04 -26.34
N ASP A 293 -10.86 -8.63 -27.02
CA ASP A 293 -11.64 -9.53 -27.91
C ASP A 293 -10.79 -10.17 -29.03
N SER A 294 -9.63 -9.58 -29.33
CA SER A 294 -8.75 -9.97 -30.43
C SER A 294 -7.40 -10.53 -29.99
N ARG A 295 -6.99 -10.33 -28.72
CA ARG A 295 -5.63 -10.64 -28.24
C ARG A 295 -5.65 -11.23 -26.83
N PRO A 296 -4.85 -12.28 -26.57
CA PRO A 296 -4.63 -12.76 -25.21
C PRO A 296 -3.90 -11.71 -24.36
N ALA A 297 -3.82 -11.95 -23.05
CA ALA A 297 -3.00 -11.15 -22.16
C ALA A 297 -1.54 -11.16 -22.63
N ARG A 298 -0.86 -10.01 -22.56
CA ARG A 298 0.53 -9.85 -23.05
C ARG A 298 1.44 -9.35 -21.94
N LEU A 299 2.65 -9.91 -21.88
CA LEU A 299 3.70 -9.50 -20.96
C LEU A 299 4.69 -8.60 -21.69
N ILE A 300 4.95 -7.42 -21.13
CA ILE A 300 5.78 -6.39 -21.75
C ILE A 300 6.87 -5.98 -20.76
N ALA A 301 8.14 -6.06 -21.17
CA ALA A 301 9.22 -5.37 -20.47
C ALA A 301 9.16 -3.89 -20.83
N PHE A 302 8.74 -3.04 -19.89
CA PHE A 302 8.49 -1.62 -20.10
C PHE A 302 9.79 -0.81 -20.19
N ASP A 303 9.94 -0.07 -21.29
CA ASP A 303 11.05 0.86 -21.50
C ASP A 303 10.57 2.29 -21.21
N GLY A 304 10.90 2.80 -20.02
CA GLY A 304 10.51 4.13 -19.59
C GLY A 304 11.13 5.25 -20.42
N ASP A 305 12.38 5.08 -20.88
CA ASP A 305 13.07 6.11 -21.65
C ASP A 305 12.50 6.22 -23.06
N ALA A 306 12.28 5.08 -23.72
CA ALA A 306 11.63 5.06 -25.02
C ALA A 306 10.17 5.54 -24.93
N TYR A 307 9.47 5.25 -23.83
CA TYR A 307 8.12 5.78 -23.60
C TYR A 307 8.12 7.30 -23.49
N LEU A 308 9.02 7.89 -22.71
CA LEU A 308 9.12 9.35 -22.58
C LEU A 308 9.56 10.02 -23.89
N ALA A 309 10.48 9.40 -24.65
CA ALA A 309 10.87 9.90 -25.97
C ALA A 309 9.70 9.96 -26.97
N GLY A 310 8.77 9.00 -26.88
CA GLY A 310 7.54 8.97 -27.69
C GLY A 310 6.41 9.85 -27.17
N ASN A 311 6.52 10.37 -25.94
CA ASN A 311 5.47 11.16 -25.26
C ASN A 311 6.04 12.44 -24.64
N PRO A 312 6.37 13.46 -25.47
CA PRO A 312 7.03 14.68 -24.99
C PRO A 312 6.23 15.49 -23.95
N ASP A 313 4.89 15.39 -24.00
CA ASP A 313 3.97 15.98 -23.03
C ASP A 313 4.09 15.33 -21.63
N VAL A 314 4.47 14.06 -21.56
CA VAL A 314 4.78 13.39 -20.29
C VAL A 314 6.20 13.73 -19.86
N ALA A 315 7.15 13.72 -20.80
CA ALA A 315 8.55 14.03 -20.53
C ALA A 315 8.74 15.43 -19.91
N CYS A 316 7.94 16.42 -20.31
CA CYS A 316 8.04 17.78 -19.75
C CYS A 316 7.58 17.89 -18.29
N THR A 317 6.89 16.88 -17.74
CA THR A 317 6.50 16.83 -16.32
C THR A 317 7.64 16.40 -15.40
N ASN A 318 8.76 15.95 -15.96
CA ASN A 318 9.92 15.40 -15.23
C ASN A 318 9.57 14.22 -14.29
N ARG A 319 8.46 13.52 -14.56
CA ARG A 319 8.03 12.31 -13.84
C ARG A 319 8.48 11.05 -14.56
N SER A 320 8.53 9.92 -13.84
CA SER A 320 8.78 8.61 -14.46
C SER A 320 7.67 8.23 -15.46
N GLY A 321 8.05 7.59 -16.58
CA GLY A 321 7.10 7.15 -17.60
C GLY A 321 6.20 6.00 -17.14
N LEU A 322 6.69 5.14 -16.25
CA LEU A 322 5.95 3.97 -15.76
C LEU A 322 4.65 4.33 -15.04
N PRO A 323 4.65 5.20 -14.00
CA PRO A 323 3.40 5.60 -13.36
C PRO A 323 2.45 6.26 -14.36
N HIS A 324 2.94 7.14 -15.23
CA HIS A 324 2.06 7.75 -16.24
C HIS A 324 1.36 6.69 -17.10
N TYR A 325 2.09 5.70 -17.60
CA TYR A 325 1.49 4.65 -18.43
C TYR A 325 0.46 3.81 -17.65
N LEU A 326 0.78 3.40 -16.42
CA LEU A 326 -0.07 2.55 -15.59
C LEU A 326 -1.41 3.22 -15.21
N PHE A 327 -1.37 4.52 -14.86
CA PHE A 327 -2.55 5.24 -14.37
C PHE A 327 -3.33 5.97 -15.47
N TYR A 328 -2.68 6.35 -16.58
CA TYR A 328 -3.30 7.14 -17.65
C TYR A 328 -3.06 6.54 -19.04
N GLY A 329 -1.80 6.32 -19.41
CA GLY A 329 -1.40 5.98 -20.77
C GLY A 329 -2.07 4.74 -21.35
N PHE A 330 -2.32 3.70 -20.53
CA PHE A 330 -3.07 2.51 -20.96
C PHE A 330 -4.51 2.86 -21.37
N TYR A 331 -5.22 3.65 -20.55
CA TYR A 331 -6.61 4.06 -20.80
C TYR A 331 -6.73 5.09 -21.92
N GLU A 332 -5.69 5.88 -22.14
CA GLU A 332 -5.57 6.81 -23.28
C GLU A 332 -5.23 6.10 -24.60
N GLY A 333 -4.93 4.80 -24.58
CA GLY A 333 -4.51 4.05 -25.77
C GLY A 333 -3.10 4.40 -26.25
N ARG A 334 -2.23 4.93 -25.38
CA ARG A 334 -0.85 5.25 -25.74
C ARG A 334 -0.08 3.98 -26.11
N ALA A 335 0.76 4.10 -27.14
CA ALA A 335 1.66 3.02 -27.53
C ALA A 335 2.67 2.73 -26.40
N LEU A 336 2.88 1.45 -26.13
CA LEU A 336 3.95 1.00 -25.26
C LEU A 336 5.27 1.07 -26.00
N ALA A 337 6.30 1.53 -25.29
CA ALA A 337 7.67 1.25 -25.66
C ALA A 337 8.17 0.10 -24.77
N GLY A 338 8.53 -1.03 -25.38
CA GLY A 338 8.91 -2.23 -24.64
C GLY A 338 8.99 -3.47 -25.53
N THR A 339 9.54 -4.54 -24.99
CA THR A 339 9.65 -5.84 -25.69
C THR A 339 8.59 -6.79 -25.14
N GLU A 340 7.81 -7.42 -26.03
CA GLU A 340 6.88 -8.48 -25.65
C GLU A 340 7.66 -9.73 -25.23
N LEU A 341 7.36 -10.22 -24.03
CA LEU A 341 8.00 -11.39 -23.44
C LEU A 341 7.27 -12.64 -23.92
N GLN A 342 8.04 -13.63 -24.40
CA GLN A 342 7.54 -14.93 -24.88
C GLN A 342 7.13 -15.86 -23.75
#